data_AF-A0A1Y5FT65-F1
#
_entry.id   AF-A0A1Y5FT65-F1
#
_cell.length_a   1.000
_cell.length_b   1.000
_cell.length_c   1.000
_cell.angle_alpha   90.00
_cell.angle_beta   90.00
_cell.angle_gamma   90.00
#
_symmetry.space_group_name_H-M   'P 1'
#
loop_
_entity.id
_entity.type
_entity.pdbx_description
1 polymer ?
#
loop_
_entity_poly.entity_id
_entity_poly.type
_entity_poly.pdbx_seq_one_letter_code
_entity_poly.pdbx_strand_id
1 'polypeptide(L)'
;MATMNISLPDPMRDWVEAQIKTGHYANNSDYLRDLIRKDQRNSEKIQAMQDAITLGFASGEAKNLDMQTIKQSAKKQAGLST
;
A
#
# COMPACT_ATOMS: atom_id res chain seq x y z
N MET A 1 -13.85 21.49 -10.49
CA MET A 1 -13.59 20.69 -9.29
C MET A 1 -14.82 20.74 -8.40
N ALA A 2 -15.20 19.63 -7.77
CA ALA A 2 -16.18 19.67 -6.69
C ALA A 2 -15.56 20.34 -5.45
N THR A 3 -16.32 21.22 -4.80
CA THR A 3 -15.91 21.88 -3.55
C THR A 3 -16.47 21.09 -2.37
N MET A 4 -15.63 20.76 -1.40
CA MET A 4 -16.01 20.08 -0.17
C MET A 4 -15.54 20.92 1.02
N ASN A 5 -16.47 21.32 1.89
CA ASN A 5 -16.16 22.06 3.11
C ASN A 5 -15.93 21.06 4.24
N ILE A 6 -14.84 21.24 5.00
CA ILE A 6 -14.47 20.37 6.12
C ILE A 6 -14.14 21.27 7.31
N SER A 7 -14.77 21.00 8.45
CA SER A 7 -14.42 21.64 9.72
C SER A 7 -13.46 20.74 10.50
N LEU A 8 -12.37 21.31 10.99
CA LEU A 8 -11.36 20.60 11.77
C LEU A 8 -11.24 21.26 13.15
N PRO A 9 -11.01 20.48 14.22
CA PRO A 9 -10.59 21.01 15.52
C PRO A 9 -9.27 21.79 15.39
N ASP A 10 -9.05 22.78 16.27
CA ASP A 10 -7.86 23.63 16.24
C ASP A 10 -6.53 22.85 16.12
N PRO A 11 -6.29 21.77 16.90
CA PRO A 11 -5.03 21.02 16.77
C PRO A 11 -4.80 20.41 15.37
N MET A 12 -5.88 19.98 14.71
CA MET A 12 -5.79 19.40 13.37
C MET A 12 -5.59 20.48 12.31
N ARG A 13 -6.23 21.65 12.46
CA ARG A 13 -5.96 22.81 11.60
C ARG A 13 -4.50 23.22 11.70
N ASP A 14 -3.99 23.39 12.92
CA ASP A 14 -2.62 23.83 13.16
C ASP A 14 -1.60 22.84 12.57
N TRP A 15 -1.89 21.54 12.64
CA TRP A 15 -1.11 20.52 11.94
C TRP A 15 -1.09 20.71 10.42
N VAL A 16 -2.28 20.88 9.79
CA VAL A 16 -2.38 21.11 8.34
C VAL A 16 -1.61 22.37 7.93
N GLU A 17 -1.73 23.45 8.70
CA GLU A 17 -1.00 24.69 8.46
C GLU A 17 0.51 24.50 8.56
N ALA A 18 0.98 23.73 9.55
CA ALA A 18 2.41 23.41 9.67
C ALA A 18 2.94 22.66 8.45
N GLN A 19 2.16 21.73 7.87
CA GLN A 19 2.54 21.02 6.64
C GLN A 19 2.68 21.97 5.45
N ILE A 20 1.81 22.97 5.34
CA ILE A 20 1.87 23.98 4.26
C ILE A 20 3.08 24.90 4.45
N LYS A 21 3.38 25.29 5.69
CA LYS A 21 4.57 26.11 6.02
C LYS A 21 5.89 25.45 5.65
N THR A 22 5.93 24.13 5.46
CA THR A 22 7.12 23.43 4.93
C THR A 22 7.40 23.73 3.45
N GLY A 23 6.45 24.33 2.72
CA GLY A 23 6.53 24.58 1.29
C GLY A 23 6.22 23.37 0.41
N HIS A 24 5.95 22.18 0.98
CA HIS A 24 5.63 20.97 0.20
C HIS A 24 4.23 20.98 -0.42
N TYR A 25 3.30 21.77 0.14
CA TYR A 25 1.93 21.87 -0.32
C TYR A 25 1.54 23.33 -0.53
N ALA A 26 0.80 23.62 -1.59
CA ALA A 26 0.42 25.00 -1.92
C ALA A 26 -0.74 25.54 -1.07
N ASN A 27 -1.62 24.67 -0.56
CA ASN A 27 -2.77 25.02 0.27
C ASN A 27 -3.35 23.80 1.01
N ASN A 28 -4.33 24.03 1.89
CA ASN A 28 -5.01 22.98 2.68
C ASN A 28 -5.60 21.87 1.81
N SER A 29 -6.25 22.23 0.69
CA SER A 29 -6.88 21.25 -0.19
C SER A 29 -5.86 20.38 -0.92
N ASP A 30 -4.66 20.90 -1.20
CA ASP A 30 -3.57 20.13 -1.81
C ASP A 30 -3.07 19.04 -0.84
N TYR A 31 -2.78 19.44 0.41
CA TYR A 31 -2.40 18.50 1.47
C TYR A 31 -3.48 17.42 1.70
N LEU A 32 -4.75 17.81 1.78
CA LEU A 32 -5.85 16.86 1.97
C LEU A 32 -5.99 15.88 0.80
N ARG A 33 -5.83 16.34 -0.45
CA ARG A 33 -5.86 15.44 -1.62
C ARG A 33 -4.73 14.42 -1.57
N ASP A 34 -3.53 14.83 -1.17
CA ASP A 34 -2.42 13.90 -1.00
C ASP A 34 -2.67 12.90 0.12
N LEU A 35 -3.23 13.33 1.26
CA LEU A 35 -3.65 12.42 2.33
C LEU A 35 -4.66 11.38 1.84
N ILE A 36 -5.67 11.80 1.07
CA ILE A 36 -6.64 10.86 0.48
C ILE A 36 -5.95 9.84 -0.44
N ARG A 37 -5.00 10.29 -1.28
CA ARG A 37 -4.25 9.36 -2.15
C ARG A 37 -3.34 8.42 -1.36
N LYS A 38 -2.77 8.88 -0.24
CA LYS A 38 -1.98 8.03 0.68
C LYS A 38 -2.87 6.98 1.32
N ASP A 39 -4.05 7.37 1.79
CA ASP A 39 -5.04 6.49 2.40
C ASP A 39 -5.54 5.42 1.42
N GLN A 40 -5.90 5.81 0.19
CA GLN A 40 -6.29 4.87 -0.87
C GLN A 40 -5.19 3.84 -1.16
N ARG A 41 -3.95 4.31 -1.38
CA ARG A 41 -2.81 3.40 -1.64
C ARG A 41 -2.53 2.46 -0.49
N ASN A 42 -2.68 2.92 0.76
CA ASN A 42 -2.48 2.08 1.93
C ASN A 42 -3.57 1.01 2.02
N SER A 43 -4.83 1.40 1.79
CA SER A 43 -5.97 0.48 1.77
C SER A 43 -5.83 -0.57 0.66
N GLU A 44 -5.43 -0.17 -0.54
CA GLU A 44 -5.16 -1.09 -1.67
C GLU A 44 -4.05 -2.11 -1.33
N LYS A 45 -2.96 -1.65 -0.70
CA LYS A 45 -1.86 -2.55 -0.27
C LYS A 45 -2.32 -3.55 0.78
N ILE A 46 -3.10 -3.11 1.76
CA ILE A 46 -3.64 -3.98 2.81
C ILE A 46 -4.56 -5.01 2.18
N GLN A 47 -5.46 -4.60 1.28
CA GLN A 47 -6.36 -5.51 0.58
C GLN A 47 -5.58 -6.54 -0.23
N ALA A 48 -4.59 -6.12 -1.03
CA ALA A 48 -3.77 -7.03 -1.82
C ALA A 48 -3.01 -8.04 -0.95
N MET A 49 -2.52 -7.61 0.23
CA MET A 49 -1.89 -8.50 1.19
C MET A 49 -2.87 -9.53 1.77
N GLN A 50 -4.08 -9.09 2.16
CA GLN A 50 -5.13 -9.97 2.68
C GLN A 50 -5.59 -10.99 1.63
N ASP A 51 -5.71 -10.57 0.38
CA ASP A 51 -6.05 -11.44 -0.74
C ASP A 51 -4.97 -12.49 -0.98
N ALA A 52 -3.69 -12.09 -0.94
CA ALA A 52 -2.56 -13.01 -1.07
C ALA A 52 -2.50 -14.03 0.09
N ILE A 53 -2.79 -13.60 1.32
CA ILE A 53 -2.87 -14.49 2.49
C ILE A 53 -4.04 -15.48 2.32
N THR A 54 -5.20 -14.99 1.91
CA THR A 54 -6.38 -15.82 1.63
C THR A 54 -6.08 -16.87 0.57
N LEU A 55 -5.44 -16.46 -0.53
CA LEU A 55 -5.00 -17.37 -1.59
C LEU A 55 -4.01 -18.41 -1.05
N GLY A 56 -3.08 -18.00 -0.18
CA GLY A 56 -2.15 -18.90 0.49
C GLY A 56 -2.85 -19.96 1.34
N PHE A 57 -3.83 -19.57 2.17
CA PHE A 57 -4.63 -20.53 2.94
C PHE A 57 -5.45 -21.47 2.07
N ALA A 58 -5.97 -20.98 0.94
CA ALA A 58 -6.71 -21.79 -0.02
C ALA A 58 -5.81 -22.69 -0.89
N SER A 59 -4.49 -22.52 -0.85
CA SER A 59 -3.54 -23.25 -1.72
C SER A 59 -3.28 -24.71 -1.32
N GLY A 60 -3.92 -25.16 -0.23
CA GLY A 60 -3.81 -26.52 0.29
C GLY A 60 -2.94 -26.61 1.54
N GLU A 61 -2.66 -27.84 1.98
CA GLU A 61 -1.89 -28.08 3.20
C GLU A 61 -0.43 -27.66 3.04
N ALA A 62 0.10 -27.03 4.10
CA ALA A 62 1.51 -26.67 4.16
C ALA A 62 2.38 -27.94 4.13
N LYS A 63 3.40 -27.92 3.26
CA LYS A 63 4.39 -28.99 3.13
C LYS A 63 5.76 -28.49 3.58
N ASN A 64 6.69 -29.42 3.80
CA ASN A 64 8.06 -29.08 4.12
C ASN A 64 8.70 -28.21 3.04
N LEU A 65 9.35 -27.13 3.47
CA LEU A 65 9.98 -26.16 2.58
C LEU A 65 11.41 -26.62 2.23
N ASP A 66 11.62 -27.03 0.98
CA ASP A 66 12.96 -27.31 0.43
C ASP A 66 13.34 -26.32 -0.66
N MET A 67 14.23 -25.39 -0.32
CA MET A 67 14.70 -24.35 -1.21
C MET A 67 15.52 -24.87 -2.40
N GLN A 68 16.18 -26.02 -2.29
CA GLN A 68 16.93 -26.60 -3.41
C GLN A 68 15.97 -27.13 -4.48
N THR A 69 14.98 -27.91 -4.07
CA THR A 69 13.94 -28.43 -4.96
C THR A 69 13.15 -27.30 -5.64
N ILE A 70 12.81 -26.23 -4.89
CA ILE A 70 12.14 -25.05 -5.47
C ILE A 70 13.00 -24.38 -6.54
N LYS A 71 14.30 -24.14 -6.26
CA LYS A 71 15.22 -23.52 -7.22
C LYS A 71 15.42 -24.37 -8.47
N GLN A 72 15.56 -25.69 -8.30
CA GLN A 72 15.69 -26.61 -9.44
C GLN A 72 14.44 -26.61 -10.31
N SER A 73 13.25 -26.65 -9.68
CA SER A 73 11.97 -26.58 -10.39
C SER A 73 11.81 -25.26 -11.17
N ALA A 74 12.18 -24.13 -10.55
CA ALA A 74 12.16 -22.82 -11.19
C ALA A 74 13.14 -22.73 -12.38
N LYS A 75 14.37 -23.24 -12.25
CA LYS A 75 15.35 -23.30 -13.35
C LYS A 75 14.86 -24.15 -14.52
N LYS A 76 14.16 -25.26 -14.24
CA LYS A 76 13.54 -26.12 -15.26
C LYS A 76 12.42 -25.41 -15.99
N GLN A 77 11.56 -24.70 -15.28
CA GLN A 77 10.49 -23.89 -15.88
C GLN A 77 11.05 -22.73 -16.72
N ALA A 78 12.16 -22.13 -16.31
CA ALA A 78 12.84 -21.06 -17.03
C ALA A 78 13.70 -21.53 -18.23
N GLY A 79 13.79 -22.84 -18.49
CA GLY A 79 14.59 -23.39 -19.59
C GLY A 79 16.11 -23.32 -19.39
N LEU A 80 16.58 -23.11 -18.14
CA LEU A 80 17.99 -22.96 -17.78
C LEU A 80 18.62 -24.26 -17.26
N SER A 81 18.00 -25.40 -17.56
CA SER A 81 18.47 -26.71 -17.11
C SER A 81 19.43 -27.30 -18.14
N THR A 82 20.73 -27.13 -17.90
CA THR A 82 21.77 -28.03 -18.41
C THR A 82 21.93 -29.20 -17.45
#